data_AF-A0A7C0W0K2-F1
#
_entry.id   AF-A0A7C0W0K2-F1
#
_cell.length_a   1.000
_cell.length_b   1.000
_cell.length_c   1.000
_cell.angle_alpha   90.00
_cell.angle_beta   90.00
_cell.angle_gamma   90.00
#
_symmetry.space_group_name_H-M   'P 1'
#
loop_
_entity.id
_entity.type
_entity.pdbx_description
1 polymer ?
#
loop_
_entity_poly.entity_id
_entity_poly.type
_entity_poly.pdbx_seq_one_letter_code
_entity_poly.pdbx_strand_id
1 'polypeptide(L)'
;MIRTRSIIEDCQQHLDNTNSRNSIVEFYFTQYILIVLCAEVQEKIYQIVERRASTTRDVEIKNYVVSSVQRILRSVKKGEIAGFLGLFGQHIKEKLDTFLSEEEITIYNSAVEQRHNVAHKQGAQITFNELIKAVDIADKLVDSIYKALLCKKLI
;
A
#
# COMPACT_ATOMS: atom_id res chain seq x y z
N MET A 1 6.69 -4.89 3.74
CA MET A 1 6.49 -3.54 4.29
C MET A 1 7.43 -3.36 5.48
N ILE A 2 8.73 -3.15 5.23
CA ILE A 2 9.76 -3.22 6.29
C ILE A 2 9.64 -2.01 7.23
N ARG A 3 9.49 -0.79 6.67
CA ARG A 3 9.43 0.44 7.46
C ARG A 3 8.21 0.46 8.37
N THR A 4 7.05 0.14 7.81
CA THR A 4 5.78 0.11 8.55
C THR A 4 5.81 -0.94 9.66
N ARG A 5 6.37 -2.14 9.42
CA ARG A 5 6.47 -3.20 10.43
C ARG A 5 7.40 -2.82 11.58
N SER A 6 8.57 -2.26 11.29
CA SER A 6 9.49 -1.76 12.33
C SER A 6 8.82 -0.73 13.23
N ILE A 7 8.04 0.20 12.67
CA ILE A 7 7.31 1.20 13.47
C ILE A 7 6.20 0.54 14.31
N ILE A 8 5.49 -0.44 13.75
CA ILE A 8 4.49 -1.20 14.51
C ILE A 8 5.15 -1.88 15.71
N GLU A 9 6.30 -2.53 15.53
CA GLU A 9 7.06 -3.18 16.61
C GLU A 9 7.45 -2.18 17.70
N ASP A 10 8.00 -1.03 17.33
CA ASP A 10 8.37 0.03 18.29
C ASP A 10 7.14 0.56 19.05
N CYS A 11 6.05 0.84 18.35
CA CYS A 11 4.80 1.31 18.94
C CYS A 11 4.18 0.25 19.87
N GLN A 12 4.16 -1.01 19.44
CA GLN A 12 3.66 -2.15 20.21
C GLN A 12 4.44 -2.28 21.52
N GLN A 13 5.77 -2.26 21.44
CA GLN A 13 6.66 -2.36 22.59
C GLN A 13 6.44 -1.20 23.57
N HIS A 14 6.25 0.02 23.06
CA HIS A 14 5.94 1.18 23.90
C HIS A 14 4.61 0.99 24.65
N LEU A 15 3.55 0.62 23.93
CA LEU A 15 2.22 0.44 24.51
C LEU A 15 2.20 -0.61 25.63
N ASP A 16 2.97 -1.69 25.46
CA ASP A 16 3.10 -2.74 26.46
C ASP A 16 3.90 -2.27 27.68
N ASN A 17 5.02 -1.58 27.46
CA ASN A 17 5.87 -1.09 28.54
C ASN A 17 5.20 0.00 29.39
N THR A 18 4.30 0.79 28.80
CA THR A 18 3.60 1.88 29.49
C THR A 18 2.16 1.54 29.86
N ASN A 19 1.72 0.29 29.65
CA ASN A 19 0.34 -0.16 29.84
C ASN A 19 -0.69 0.80 29.21
N SER A 20 -0.39 1.28 28.00
CA SER A 20 -1.15 2.34 27.31
C SER A 20 -2.01 1.80 26.16
N ARG A 21 -2.32 0.51 26.17
CA ARG A 21 -3.28 -0.13 25.25
C ARG A 21 -4.66 0.50 25.37
N ASN A 22 -5.39 0.58 24.27
CA ASN A 22 -6.72 1.21 24.20
C ASN A 22 -6.75 2.67 24.68
N SER A 23 -5.60 3.35 24.77
CA SER A 23 -5.50 4.74 25.20
C SER A 23 -5.42 5.69 24.01
N ILE A 24 -5.42 7.00 24.30
CA ILE A 24 -5.17 8.02 23.29
C ILE A 24 -3.78 7.91 22.64
N VAL A 25 -2.80 7.32 23.34
CA VAL A 25 -1.46 7.07 22.80
C VAL A 25 -1.53 6.02 21.68
N GLU A 26 -2.25 4.92 21.91
CA GLU A 26 -2.47 3.89 20.87
C GLU A 26 -3.20 4.46 19.65
N PHE A 27 -4.17 5.35 19.90
CA PHE A 27 -4.87 6.06 18.83
C PHE A 27 -3.93 6.93 17.98
N TYR A 28 -3.01 7.67 18.59
CA TYR A 28 -2.02 8.46 17.85
C TYR A 28 -1.02 7.60 17.07
N PHE A 29 -0.54 6.51 17.66
CA PHE A 29 0.32 5.56 16.96
C PHE A 29 -0.39 4.94 15.76
N THR A 30 -1.65 4.54 15.93
CA THR A 30 -2.48 3.98 14.86
C THR A 30 -2.58 4.96 13.67
N GLN A 31 -2.85 6.24 13.93
CA GLN A 31 -2.90 7.26 12.87
C GLN A 31 -1.56 7.46 12.18
N TYR A 32 -0.46 7.51 12.95
CA TYR A 32 0.87 7.66 12.40
C TYR A 32 1.26 6.49 11.49
N ILE A 33 1.09 5.25 11.98
CA ILE A 33 1.38 4.03 11.22
C ILE A 33 0.55 3.99 9.94
N LEU A 34 -0.71 4.44 9.97
CA LEU A 34 -1.57 4.47 8.80
C LEU A 34 -1.06 5.40 7.69
N ILE A 35 -0.51 6.56 8.07
CA ILE A 35 0.16 7.47 7.13
C ILE A 35 1.39 6.78 6.52
N VAL A 36 2.21 6.15 7.35
CA VAL A 36 3.43 5.48 6.90
C VAL A 36 3.13 4.29 5.98
N LEU A 37 2.10 3.49 6.31
CA LEU A 37 1.59 2.39 5.50
C LEU A 37 1.29 2.86 4.08
N CYS A 38 0.45 3.90 3.94
CA CYS A 38 0.05 4.40 2.63
C CYS A 38 1.25 4.92 1.83
N ALA A 39 2.16 5.65 2.48
CA ALA A 39 3.38 6.16 1.86
C ALA A 39 4.30 5.01 1.39
N GLU A 40 4.49 3.97 2.21
CA GLU A 40 5.34 2.83 1.84
C GLU A 40 4.73 1.99 0.72
N VAL A 41 3.40 1.78 0.70
CA VAL A 41 2.74 1.08 -0.43
C VAL A 41 2.98 1.84 -1.73
N GLN A 42 2.77 3.16 -1.71
CA GLN A 42 2.96 4.01 -2.89
C GLN A 42 4.42 3.95 -3.39
N GLU A 43 5.38 4.07 -2.47
CA GLU A 43 6.81 3.96 -2.77
C GLU A 43 7.17 2.59 -3.37
N LYS A 44 6.62 1.49 -2.82
CA LYS A 44 6.84 0.14 -3.34
C LYS A 44 6.30 -0.02 -4.75
N ILE A 45 5.11 0.51 -5.05
CA ILE A 45 4.55 0.49 -6.40
C ILE A 45 5.47 1.26 -7.37
N TYR A 46 5.99 2.42 -6.95
CA TYR A 46 6.92 3.21 -7.78
C TYR A 46 8.19 2.42 -8.10
N GLN A 47 8.78 1.77 -7.10
CA GLN A 47 9.97 0.91 -7.28
C GLN A 47 9.69 -0.25 -8.25
N ILE A 48 8.52 -0.90 -8.16
CA ILE A 48 8.15 -2.00 -9.06
C ILE A 48 8.02 -1.50 -10.49
N VAL A 49 7.36 -0.37 -10.71
CA VAL A 49 7.17 0.18 -12.05
C VAL A 49 8.48 0.70 -12.63
N GLU A 50 9.31 1.38 -11.85
CA GLU A 50 10.64 1.80 -12.29
C GLU A 50 11.49 0.61 -12.72
N ARG A 51 11.44 -0.49 -11.96
CA ARG A 51 12.13 -1.74 -12.31
C ARG A 51 11.59 -2.32 -13.61
N ARG A 52 10.27 -2.28 -13.84
CA ARG A 52 9.65 -2.71 -15.10
C ARG A 52 10.08 -1.82 -16.26
N ALA A 53 10.02 -0.50 -16.08
CA ALA A 53 10.43 0.48 -17.09
C ALA A 53 11.91 0.31 -17.45
N SER A 54 12.77 -0.01 -16.48
CA SER A 54 14.20 -0.27 -16.71
C SER A 54 14.48 -1.53 -17.56
N THR A 55 13.46 -2.32 -17.90
CA THR A 55 13.60 -3.42 -18.88
C THR A 55 13.57 -2.95 -20.33
N THR A 56 13.09 -1.73 -20.60
CA THR A 56 13.28 -1.10 -21.91
C THR A 56 14.70 -0.56 -22.05
N ARG A 57 15.23 -0.55 -23.27
CA ARG A 57 16.51 0.09 -23.60
C ARG A 57 16.38 1.59 -23.90
N ASP A 58 15.14 2.05 -24.04
CA ASP A 58 14.80 3.44 -24.34
C ASP A 58 14.72 4.26 -23.05
N VAL A 59 15.65 5.21 -22.88
CA VAL A 59 15.82 5.99 -21.66
C VAL A 59 14.71 7.02 -21.51
N GLU A 60 14.27 7.60 -22.62
CA GLU A 60 13.21 8.58 -22.71
C GLU A 60 11.87 7.96 -22.30
N ILE A 61 11.57 6.75 -22.79
CA ILE A 61 10.40 5.99 -22.38
C ILE A 61 10.48 5.59 -20.90
N LYS A 62 11.66 5.17 -20.41
CA LYS A 62 11.85 4.90 -18.98
C LYS A 62 11.51 6.14 -18.15
N ASN A 63 12.09 7.30 -18.49
CA ASN A 63 11.88 8.56 -17.78
C ASN A 63 10.42 9.03 -17.84
N TYR A 64 9.78 8.87 -18.99
CA TYR A 64 8.36 9.16 -19.16
C TYR A 64 7.50 8.31 -18.23
N VAL A 65 7.75 6.99 -18.17
CA VAL A 65 6.98 6.08 -17.30
C VAL A 65 7.18 6.46 -15.83
N VAL A 66 8.42 6.63 -15.37
CA VAL A 66 8.73 6.95 -13.96
C VAL A 66 8.07 8.27 -13.53
N SER A 67 8.16 9.31 -14.35
CA SER A 67 7.54 10.61 -14.05
C SER A 67 6.01 10.56 -14.11
N SER A 68 5.44 9.75 -15.02
CA SER A 68 3.99 9.59 -15.16
C SER A 68 3.37 8.87 -13.97
N VAL A 69 4.02 7.82 -13.45
CA VAL A 69 3.50 7.05 -12.31
C VAL A 69 3.22 7.94 -11.10
N GLN A 70 4.14 8.84 -10.78
CA GLN A 70 4.02 9.76 -9.63
C GLN A 70 2.82 10.71 -9.75
N ARG A 71 2.39 11.02 -10.98
CA ARG A 71 1.28 11.94 -11.27
C ARG A 71 -0.07 11.23 -11.37
N ILE A 72 -0.06 9.97 -11.84
CA ILE A 72 -1.26 9.19 -12.11
C ILE A 72 -1.74 8.47 -10.84
N LEU A 73 -0.84 7.83 -10.10
CA LEU A 73 -1.22 7.09 -8.89
C LEU A 73 -1.40 8.06 -7.71
N ARG A 74 -2.63 8.53 -7.52
CA ARG A 74 -2.99 9.51 -6.48
C ARG A 74 -3.46 8.88 -5.17
N SER A 75 -3.77 7.59 -5.20
CA SER A 75 -4.30 6.84 -4.07
C SER A 75 -3.86 5.39 -4.18
N VAL A 76 -3.66 4.76 -3.04
CA VAL A 76 -3.28 3.35 -2.93
C VAL A 76 -4.47 2.44 -2.65
N LYS A 77 -5.72 2.90 -2.83
CA LYS A 77 -6.90 2.01 -2.80
C LYS A 77 -6.77 0.95 -3.90
N LYS A 78 -7.28 -0.27 -3.67
CA LYS A 78 -7.17 -1.38 -4.63
C LYS A 78 -7.71 -1.03 -6.01
N GLY A 79 -8.86 -0.34 -6.09
CA GLY A 79 -9.48 0.07 -7.36
C GLY A 79 -8.63 1.06 -8.16
N GLU A 80 -8.01 2.02 -7.47
CA GLU A 80 -7.12 3.02 -8.08
C GLU A 80 -5.84 2.36 -8.62
N ILE A 81 -5.27 1.43 -7.84
CA ILE A 81 -4.14 0.61 -8.27
C ILE A 81 -4.52 -0.23 -9.48
N ALA A 82 -5.68 -0.89 -9.48
CA ALA A 82 -6.15 -1.71 -10.59
C ALA A 82 -6.35 -0.87 -11.88
N GLY A 83 -6.93 0.31 -11.76
CA GLY A 83 -7.07 1.27 -12.87
C GLY A 83 -5.72 1.70 -13.42
N PHE A 84 -4.78 2.04 -12.55
CA PHE A 84 -3.40 2.38 -12.92
C PHE A 84 -2.68 1.22 -13.62
N LEU A 85 -2.76 0.00 -13.08
CA LEU A 85 -2.13 -1.17 -13.71
C LEU A 85 -2.75 -1.53 -15.06
N GLY A 86 -4.02 -1.21 -15.28
CA GLY A 86 -4.68 -1.35 -16.58
C GLY A 86 -3.97 -0.58 -17.71
N LEU A 87 -3.23 0.49 -17.40
CA LEU A 87 -2.42 1.24 -18.37
C LEU A 87 -1.25 0.42 -18.95
N PHE A 88 -0.80 -0.62 -18.23
CA PHE A 88 0.22 -1.56 -18.72
C PHE A 88 -0.39 -2.74 -19.50
N GLY A 89 -1.72 -2.87 -19.49
CA GLY A 89 -2.48 -3.90 -20.18
C GLY A 89 -3.62 -4.46 -19.33
N GLN A 90 -4.77 -4.69 -19.95
CA GLN A 90 -5.98 -5.19 -19.29
C GLN A 90 -5.76 -6.53 -18.55
N HIS A 91 -4.95 -7.42 -19.13
CA HIS A 91 -4.58 -8.70 -18.52
C HIS A 91 -3.81 -8.57 -17.19
N ILE A 92 -3.14 -7.43 -16.94
CA ILE A 92 -2.41 -7.16 -15.68
C ILE A 92 -3.41 -6.77 -14.59
N LYS A 93 -4.41 -5.97 -14.94
CA LYS A 93 -5.52 -5.62 -14.06
C LYS A 93 -6.29 -6.87 -13.63
N GLU A 94 -6.65 -7.74 -14.57
CA GLU A 94 -7.39 -8.98 -14.29
C GLU A 94 -6.64 -9.92 -13.35
N LYS A 95 -5.30 -10.02 -13.49
CA LYS A 95 -4.49 -10.78 -12.53
C LYS A 95 -4.66 -10.25 -11.12
N LEU A 96 -4.65 -8.93 -10.93
CA LEU A 96 -4.78 -8.30 -9.61
C LEU A 96 -6.11 -8.65 -8.93
N ASP A 97 -7.19 -8.75 -9.71
CA ASP A 97 -8.54 -9.02 -9.19
C ASP A 97 -8.67 -10.40 -8.53
N THR A 98 -7.76 -11.33 -8.80
CA THR A 98 -7.78 -12.70 -8.25
C THR A 98 -6.94 -12.91 -6.99
N PHE A 99 -6.11 -11.94 -6.59
CA PHE A 99 -5.12 -12.16 -5.52
C PHE A 99 -5.59 -11.86 -4.11
N LEU A 100 -6.65 -11.07 -3.96
CA LEU A 100 -7.22 -10.70 -2.67
C LEU A 100 -8.70 -11.09 -2.65
N SER A 101 -9.17 -11.58 -1.51
CA SER A 101 -10.60 -11.78 -1.29
C SER A 101 -11.34 -10.43 -1.17
N GLU A 102 -12.67 -10.44 -1.33
CA GLU A 102 -13.49 -9.24 -1.12
C GLU A 102 -13.37 -8.69 0.31
N GLU A 103 -13.24 -9.57 1.29
CA GLU A 103 -13.00 -9.22 2.69
C GLU A 103 -11.66 -8.48 2.86
N GLU A 104 -10.58 -9.02 2.30
CA GLU A 104 -9.25 -8.41 2.36
C GLU A 104 -9.24 -7.03 1.68
N ILE A 105 -9.89 -6.92 0.52
CA ILE A 105 -10.05 -5.65 -0.20
C ILE A 105 -10.79 -4.62 0.67
N THR A 106 -11.84 -5.05 1.37
CA THR A 106 -12.64 -4.19 2.24
C THR A 106 -11.83 -3.68 3.42
N ILE A 107 -11.12 -4.57 4.12
CA ILE A 107 -10.26 -4.20 5.26
C ILE A 107 -9.18 -3.20 4.83
N TYR A 108 -8.48 -3.49 3.74
CA TYR A 108 -7.42 -2.64 3.24
C TYR A 108 -7.93 -1.27 2.77
N ASN A 109 -9.01 -1.23 1.98
CA ASN A 109 -9.58 0.03 1.51
C ASN A 109 -10.10 0.88 2.67
N SER A 110 -10.72 0.26 3.69
CA SER A 110 -11.16 0.95 4.90
C SER A 110 -9.97 1.63 5.60
N ALA A 111 -8.84 0.93 5.78
CA ALA A 111 -7.64 1.54 6.34
C ALA A 111 -7.17 2.75 5.50
N VAL A 112 -7.06 2.60 4.18
CA VAL A 112 -6.64 3.71 3.29
C VAL A 112 -7.61 4.90 3.35
N GLU A 113 -8.91 4.66 3.55
CA GLU A 113 -9.91 5.71 3.76
C GLU A 113 -9.68 6.45 5.08
N GLN A 114 -9.39 5.74 6.17
CA GLN A 114 -9.09 6.37 7.45
C GLN A 114 -7.88 7.32 7.37
N ARG A 115 -6.93 7.10 6.46
CA ARG A 115 -5.81 8.04 6.21
C ARG A 115 -6.32 9.42 5.79
N HIS A 116 -7.38 9.46 4.99
CA HIS A 116 -8.01 10.71 4.56
C HIS A 116 -8.68 11.41 5.74
N ASN A 117 -9.36 10.66 6.61
CA ASN A 117 -10.00 11.19 7.81
C ASN A 117 -8.96 11.82 8.78
N VAL A 118 -7.80 11.16 8.95
CA VAL A 118 -6.67 11.71 9.72
C VAL A 118 -6.17 13.02 9.11
N ALA A 119 -5.95 13.07 7.80
CA ALA A 119 -5.51 14.28 7.11
C ALA A 119 -6.53 15.42 7.22
N HIS A 120 -7.83 15.12 7.31
CA HIS A 120 -8.91 16.07 7.51
C HIS A 120 -9.21 16.37 8.99
N LYS A 121 -8.36 15.93 9.93
CA LYS A 121 -8.50 16.14 11.39
C LYS A 121 -9.77 15.53 12.00
N GLN A 122 -10.35 14.54 11.34
CA GLN A 122 -11.51 13.78 11.86
C GLN A 122 -11.07 12.56 12.69
N GLY A 123 -9.77 12.28 12.75
CA GLY A 123 -9.21 11.08 13.40
C GLY A 123 -9.34 9.84 12.52
N ALA A 124 -9.04 8.66 13.09
CA ALA A 124 -9.22 7.38 12.41
C ALA A 124 -10.12 6.46 13.24
N GLN A 125 -11.17 5.89 12.64
CA GLN A 125 -12.01 4.88 13.27
C GLN A 125 -11.49 3.46 13.01
N ILE A 126 -10.18 3.26 13.13
CA ILE A 126 -9.52 1.97 12.99
C ILE A 126 -8.78 1.64 14.27
N THR A 127 -8.86 0.38 14.70
CA THR A 127 -8.10 -0.12 15.84
C THR A 127 -6.67 -0.49 15.43
N PHE A 128 -5.77 -0.56 16.40
CA PHE A 128 -4.38 -0.98 16.17
C PHE A 128 -4.32 -2.38 15.52
N ASN A 129 -5.17 -3.32 15.96
CA ASN A 129 -5.22 -4.68 15.41
C ASN A 129 -5.75 -4.74 13.97
N GLU A 130 -6.76 -3.94 13.64
CA GLU A 130 -7.25 -3.83 12.26
C GLU A 130 -6.17 -3.24 11.34
N LEU A 131 -5.38 -2.28 11.83
CA LEU A 131 -4.27 -1.72 11.09
C LEU A 131 -3.17 -2.77 10.81
N ILE A 132 -2.83 -3.62 11.77
CA ILE A 132 -1.89 -4.74 11.55
C ILE A 132 -2.41 -5.65 10.43
N LYS A 133 -3.70 -6.03 10.47
CA LYS A 133 -4.30 -6.84 9.40
C LYS A 133 -4.21 -6.15 8.04
N ALA A 134 -4.47 -4.85 7.99
CA ALA A 134 -4.34 -4.07 6.76
C ALA A 134 -2.89 -4.05 6.22
N VAL A 135 -1.88 -4.06 7.09
CA VAL A 135 -0.47 -4.13 6.71
C VAL A 135 -0.13 -5.50 6.10
N ASP A 136 -0.66 -6.59 6.67
CA ASP A 136 -0.48 -7.94 6.11
C ASP A 136 -1.12 -8.06 4.72
N ILE A 137 -2.31 -7.49 4.54
CA ILE A 137 -2.99 -7.43 3.25
C ILE A 137 -2.21 -6.55 2.26
N ALA A 138 -1.66 -5.42 2.72
CA ALA A 138 -0.83 -4.56 1.89
C ALA A 138 0.44 -5.27 1.38
N ASP A 139 1.06 -6.13 2.20
CA ASP A 139 2.17 -6.98 1.77
C ASP A 139 1.75 -7.94 0.65
N LYS A 140 0.61 -8.63 0.80
CA LYS A 140 0.05 -9.49 -0.26
C LYS A 140 -0.25 -8.71 -1.53
N LEU A 141 -0.80 -7.50 -1.40
CA LEU A 141 -1.12 -6.63 -2.52
C LEU A 141 0.16 -6.23 -3.28
N VAL A 142 1.18 -5.74 -2.58
CA VAL A 142 2.45 -5.33 -3.20
C VAL A 142 3.15 -6.52 -3.88
N ASP A 143 3.15 -7.69 -3.25
CA ASP A 143 3.69 -8.92 -3.86
C ASP A 143 2.91 -9.32 -5.12
N SER A 144 1.59 -9.18 -5.11
CA SER A 144 0.73 -9.46 -6.27
C SER A 144 1.01 -8.50 -7.43
N ILE A 145 1.23 -7.21 -7.14
CA ILE A 145 1.61 -6.21 -8.14
C ILE A 145 2.99 -6.56 -8.73
N TYR A 146 3.95 -6.94 -7.88
CA TYR A 146 5.27 -7.38 -8.31
C TYR A 146 5.17 -8.56 -9.28
N LYS A 147 4.41 -9.60 -8.91
CA LYS A 147 4.17 -10.78 -9.76
C LYS A 147 3.49 -10.40 -11.08
N ALA A 148 2.49 -9.52 -11.04
CA ALA A 148 1.75 -9.14 -12.23
C ALA A 148 2.61 -8.35 -13.25
N LEU A 149 3.49 -7.46 -12.78
CA LEU A 149 4.31 -6.61 -13.64
C LEU A 149 5.66 -7.22 -14.04
N LEU A 150 6.28 -8.02 -13.18
CA LEU A 150 7.67 -8.46 -13.36
C LEU A 150 7.82 -9.98 -13.61
N CYS A 151 6.91 -10.82 -13.12
CA CYS A 151 6.97 -12.25 -13.44
C CYS A 151 6.35 -12.50 -14.82
N LYS A 152 7.20 -12.76 -15.83
CA LYS A 152 6.73 -13.36 -17.08
C LYS A 152 6.21 -14.76 -16.77
N LYS A 153 4.97 -15.08 -17.17
CA LYS A 153 4.72 -16.47 -17.59
C LYS A 153 5.59 -16.66 -18.82
N LEU A 154 6.57 -17.54 -18.73
CA LEU A 154 7.16 -18.17 -19.91
C LEU A 154 5.98 -18.76 -20.68
N ILE A 155 5.64 -18.14 -21.79
CA ILE A 155 4.85 -18.78 -22.84
C ILE A 155 5.82 -19.66 -23.61
#